data_AF-A0A151SIZ3-F1
#
_entry.id   AF-A0A151SIZ3-F1
#
_cell.length_a   1.000
_cell.length_b   1.000
_cell.length_c   1.000
_cell.angle_alpha   90.00
_cell.angle_beta   90.00
_cell.angle_gamma   90.00
#
_symmetry.space_group_name_H-M   'P 1'
#
loop_
_entity.id
_entity.type
_entity.pdbx_description
1 polymer ?
#
loop_
_entity_poly.entity_id
_entity_poly.type
_entity_poly.pdbx_seq_one_letter_code
_entity_poly.pdbx_strand_id
1 'polypeptide(L)' 'MKPLRQLLVGFSSVNGLSLEQRKRLIFAIELVANPFIIFMDELTFGINARATTIVLRTIRNTIDT' A
#
# COMPACT_ATOMS: atom_id res chain seq x y z
N MET A 1 -19.32 0.41 4.71
CA MET A 1 -17.85 0.28 4.86
C MET A 1 -17.39 1.18 5.99
N LYS A 2 -16.61 0.68 6.96
CA LYS A 2 -15.97 1.56 7.97
C LYS A 2 -14.90 2.42 7.28
N PRO A 3 -14.81 3.72 7.57
CA PRO A 3 -13.77 4.58 7.02
C PRO A 3 -12.39 4.14 7.53
N LEU A 4 -11.40 4.09 6.63
CA LEU A 4 -10.01 3.69 6.92
C LEU A 4 -9.27 4.67 7.87
N ARG A 5 -9.74 5.92 7.96
CA ARG A 5 -9.02 7.06 8.54
C ARG A 5 -8.62 6.92 10.01
N GLN A 6 -9.15 5.93 10.74
CA GLN A 6 -8.89 5.73 12.17
C GLN A 6 -8.86 4.24 12.54
N LEU A 7 -8.63 3.37 11.54
CA LEU A 7 -8.58 1.94 11.77
C LEU A 7 -7.23 1.54 12.40
N LEU A 8 -7.25 0.69 13.42
CA LEU A 8 -6.04 0.10 13.97
C LEU A 8 -5.36 -0.79 12.92
N VAL A 9 -4.08 -0.53 12.66
CA VAL A 9 -3.26 -1.32 11.72
C VAL A 9 -3.05 -2.76 12.23
N GLY A 10 -2.96 -2.93 13.56
CA GLY A 10 -2.69 -4.19 14.23
C GLY A 10 -3.73 -4.58 15.28
N PHE A 11 -4.43 -5.69 15.02
CA PHE A 11 -4.90 -6.74 15.94
C PHE A 11 -5.65 -7.76 15.05
N SER A 12 -5.00 -8.86 14.68
CA SER A 12 -5.46 -9.81 13.64
C SER A 12 -6.73 -10.60 14.01
N SER A 13 -7.05 -10.68 15.31
CA SER A 13 -8.14 -11.52 15.80
C SER A 13 -9.50 -10.83 15.85
N VAL A 14 -9.59 -9.50 15.73
CA VAL A 14 -10.86 -8.81 16.04
C VAL A 14 -11.33 -7.78 15.00
N ASN A 15 -10.54 -6.85 14.44
CA ASN A 15 -11.05 -5.83 13.49
C ASN A 15 -9.95 -4.91 12.88
N GLY A 16 -8.92 -5.48 12.23
CA GLY A 16 -7.81 -4.70 11.63
C GLY A 16 -7.92 -4.45 10.12
N LEU A 17 -6.82 -3.97 9.51
CA LEU A 17 -6.70 -3.86 8.05
C LEU A 17 -6.80 -5.24 7.39
N SER A 18 -7.45 -5.30 6.23
CA SER A 18 -7.41 -6.49 5.38
C SER A 18 -5.99 -6.76 4.88
N LEU A 19 -5.71 -7.98 4.42
CA LEU A 19 -4.40 -8.34 3.86
C LEU A 19 -3.97 -7.38 2.73
N GLU A 20 -4.89 -7.01 1.84
CA GLU A 20 -4.63 -6.06 0.75
C GLU A 20 -4.38 -4.62 1.23
N GLN A 21 -5.04 -4.21 2.32
CA GLN A 21 -4.83 -2.88 2.91
C GLN A 21 -3.49 -2.81 3.63
N ARG A 22 -3.09 -3.90 4.31
CA ARG A 22 -1.77 -4.00 4.94
C ARG A 22 -0.65 -3.98 3.90
N LYS A 23 -0.78 -4.69 2.78
CA LYS A 23 0.18 -4.62 1.67
C LYS A 23 0.33 -3.19 1.12
N ARG A 24 -0.79 -2.49 0.87
CA ARG A 24 -0.78 -1.07 0.44
C ARG A 24 -0.12 -0.13 1.45
N LEU A 25 -0.32 -0.36 2.75
CA LEU A 25 0.31 0.44 3.80
C LEU A 25 1.83 0.26 3.78
N ILE A 26 2.33 -0.96 3.59
CA ILE A 26 3.78 -1.22 3.48
C ILE A 26 4.37 -0.42 2.31
N PHE A 27 3.76 -0.47 1.13
CA PHE A 27 4.22 0.32 -0.02
C PHE A 27 4.21 1.83 0.24
N ALA A 28 3.17 2.35 0.91
CA ALA A 28 3.10 3.76 1.25
C ALA A 28 4.21 4.18 2.22
N ILE A 29 4.60 3.32 3.17
CA ILE A 29 5.71 3.57 4.10
C ILE A 29 7.03 3.65 3.34
N GLU A 30 7.30 2.70 2.45
CA GLU A 30 8.52 2.70 1.62
C GLU A 30 8.61 3.95 0.73
N LEU A 31 7.48 4.41 0.15
CA LEU A 31 7.45 5.64 -0.64
C LEU A 31 7.70 6.90 0.19
N VAL A 32 7.14 6.98 1.41
CA VAL A 32 7.35 8.12 2.31
C VAL A 32 8.81 8.23 2.76
N ALA A 33 9.56 7.14 2.78
CA ALA A 33 10.99 7.15 3.09
C ALA A 33 11.86 7.87 2.05
N ASN A 34 11.28 8.30 0.90
CA ASN A 34 11.97 8.94 -0.22
C ASN A 34 13.26 8.21 -0.65
N PRO A 35 13.17 6.92 -0.99
CA PRO A 35 14.33 6.13 -1.41
C PRO A 35 14.86 6.60 -2.78
N PHE A 36 16.18 6.61 -2.94
CA PHE A 36 16.83 6.91 -4.23
C PHE A 36 16.58 5.83 -5.30
N ILE A 37 16.35 4.58 -4.89
CA ILE A 37 16.10 3.43 -5.77
C ILE A 37 15.03 2.57 -5.13
N ILE A 38 14.02 2.16 -5.90
CA ILE A 38 12.96 1.26 -5.44
C ILE A 38 13.00 -0.04 -6.23
N PHE A 39 13.16 -1.16 -5.52
CA PHE A 39 13.02 -2.49 -6.09
C PHE A 39 11.59 -2.99 -5.93
N MET A 40 11.03 -3.55 -7.00
CA MET A 40 9.60 -3.84 -7.12
C MET A 40 9.40 -5.23 -7.71
N ASP A 41 9.66 -6.26 -6.92
CA ASP A 41 9.30 -7.62 -7.29
C ASP A 41 7.92 -7.98 -6.71
N GLU A 42 7.12 -8.73 -7.46
CA GLU A 42 5.79 -9.23 -7.07
C GLU A 42 4.76 -8.17 -6.55
N LEU A 43 4.86 -6.89 -6.97
CA LEU A 43 3.97 -5.81 -6.50
C LEU A 43 2.46 -6.06 -6.68
N THR A 44 2.11 -6.93 -7.63
CA THR A 44 0.73 -7.16 -8.06
C THR A 44 0.14 -8.42 -7.43
N PHE A 45 0.96 -9.25 -6.76
CA PHE A 45 0.52 -10.55 -6.27
C PHE A 45 -0.35 -10.42 -5.01
N GLY A 46 -1.59 -10.90 -5.10
CA GLY A 46 -2.55 -10.86 -3.99
C GLY A 46 -3.05 -9.46 -3.64
N ILE A 47 -3.12 -8.56 -4.63
CA ILE A 47 -3.79 -7.26 -4.57
C ILE A 47 -4.76 -7.20 -5.75
N ASN A 48 -6.00 -6.75 -5.53
CA ASN A 48 -6.96 -6.56 -6.60
C ASN A 48 -6.45 -5.56 -7.67
N ALA A 49 -6.85 -5.76 -8.93
CA ALA A 49 -6.35 -4.98 -10.07
C ALA A 49 -6.48 -3.45 -9.89
N ARG A 50 -7.57 -2.98 -9.27
CA ARG A 50 -7.80 -1.56 -9.01
C ARG A 50 -6.79 -0.97 -8.01
N ALA A 51 -6.50 -1.70 -6.93
CA ALA A 51 -5.52 -1.30 -5.94
C ALA A 51 -4.10 -1.30 -6.52
N THR A 52 -3.78 -2.27 -7.38
CA THR A 52 -2.52 -2.30 -8.13
C THR A 52 -2.36 -1.08 -9.03
N THR A 53 -3.38 -0.69 -9.80
CA THR A 53 -3.33 0.52 -10.63
C THR A 53 -3.07 1.78 -9.82
N ILE A 54 -3.71 1.91 -8.64
CA ILE A 54 -3.50 3.06 -7.75
C ILE A 54 -2.05 3.11 -7.27
N VAL A 55 -1.50 1.99 -6.80
CA VAL A 55 -0.10 1.90 -6.31
C VAL A 55 0.88 2.29 -7.42
N LEU A 56 0.75 1.71 -8.61
CA LEU A 56 1.63 2.01 -9.75
C LEU A 56 1.55 3.48 -10.18
N ARG A 57 0.37 4.10 -10.13
CA ARG A 57 0.21 5.52 -10.44
C ARG A 57 0.89 6.40 -9.40
N THR A 58 0.75 6.10 -8.11
CA THR A 58 1.43 6.85 -7.04
C THR A 58 2.94 6.76 -7.16
N ILE A 59 3.47 5.57 -7.47
CA ILE A 59 4.89 5.36 -7.75
C ILE A 59 5.36 6.25 -8.89
N ARG A 60 4.68 6.20 -10.05
CA ARG A 60 5.03 7.04 -11.22
C ARG A 60 5.06 8.52 -10.88
N ASN A 61 4.01 9.00 -10.21
CA ASN A 61 3.93 10.41 -9.78
C ASN A 61 5.06 10.81 -8.82
N THR A 62 5.61 9.87 -8.04
CA THR A 62 6.73 10.14 -7.11
C THR A 62 8.07 10.21 -7.83
N ILE A 63 8.22 9.50 -8.96
CA ILE A 63 9.45 9.52 -9.79
C ILE A 63 9.48 10.73 -10.73
N ASP A 64 8.32 11.22 -11.17
CA ASP A 64 8.21 12.37 -12.07
C ASP A 64 8.42 13.74 -11.38
N THR A 65 8.73 13.77 -10.07
CA THR A 65 9.02 15.00 -9.28
C THR A 65 10.51 15.11 -9.01
#